data_AF-A0A6S6RNV4-F1
#
_entry.id   AF-A0A6S6RNV4-F1
#
_cell.length_a   1.000
_cell.length_b   1.000
_cell.length_c   1.000
_cell.angle_alpha   90.00
_cell.angle_beta   90.00
_cell.angle_gamma   90.00
#
_symmetry.space_group_name_H-M   'P 1'
#
loop_
_entity.id
_entity.type
_entity.pdbx_description
1 polymer ?
#
loop_
_entity_poly.entity_id
_entity_poly.type
_entity_poly.pdbx_seq_one_letter_code
_entity_poly.pdbx_strand_id
1 'polypeptide(L)' 'MANGQEAEKYFKSALAQRPDAHDFAWLADALDKQHKVEEAAQIRQHGLLFLLKHEN' A
#
# COMPACT_ATOMS: atom_id res chain seq x y z
N MET A 1 -2.02 -19.40 5.91
CA MET A 1 -2.61 -18.45 4.95
C MET A 1 -2.76 -17.11 5.68
N ALA A 2 -1.70 -16.29 5.76
CA ALA A 2 -1.74 -15.05 6.56
C ALA A 2 -0.76 -13.93 6.12
N ASN A 3 -0.13 -14.02 4.93
CA ASN A 3 0.95 -13.08 4.60
C ASN A 3 0.48 -11.66 4.26
N GLY A 4 -0.80 -11.43 3.93
CA GLY A 4 -1.29 -10.10 3.56
C GLY A 4 -1.44 -9.12 4.71
N GLN A 5 -1.91 -9.60 5.86
CA GLN A 5 -2.16 -8.72 7.01
C GLN A 5 -0.85 -8.26 7.67
N GLU A 6 0.19 -9.10 7.62
CA GLU A 6 1.53 -8.71 8.06
C GLU A 6 2.18 -7.72 7.11
N ALA A 7 2.03 -7.90 5.79
CA ALA A 7 2.47 -6.91 4.81
C ALA A 7 1.83 -5.54 5.07
N GLU A 8 0.51 -5.51 5.28
CA GLU A 8 -0.21 -4.26 5.59
C GLU A 8 0.31 -3.57 6.85
N LYS A 9 0.60 -4.33 7.91
CA LYS A 9 1.20 -3.79 9.14
C LYS A 9 2.63 -3.27 8.93
N TYR A 10 3.45 -4.00 8.18
CA TYR A 10 4.81 -3.59 7.86
C TYR A 10 4.82 -2.31 7.05
N PHE A 11 4.00 -2.23 6.01
CA PHE A 11 3.89 -1.03 5.18
C PHE A 11 3.28 0.15 5.92
N LYS A 12 2.27 -0.05 6.78
CA LYS A 12 1.77 1.03 7.66
C LYS A 12 2.84 1.56 8.60
N SER A 13 3.69 0.67 9.13
CA SER A 13 4.81 1.06 10.01
C SER A 13 5.93 1.77 9.24
N ALA A 14 6.17 1.37 7.98
CA ALA A 14 7.08 2.05 7.07
C ALA A 14 6.55 3.44 6.70
N LEU A 15 5.29 3.56 6.31
CA LEU A 15 4.62 4.83 6.00
C LEU A 15 4.64 5.82 7.18
N ALA A 16 4.53 5.33 8.41
CA ALA A 16 4.63 6.16 9.61
C ALA A 16 6.04 6.75 9.81
N GLN A 17 7.09 6.02 9.39
CA GLN A 17 8.46 6.51 9.46
C GLN A 17 8.84 7.34 8.24
N ARG A 18 8.33 6.94 7.07
CA ARG A 18 8.59 7.57 5.79
C ARG A 18 7.45 7.23 4.84
N PRO A 19 6.52 8.15 4.61
CA PRO A 19 5.42 7.89 3.71
C PRO A 19 5.93 7.94 2.28
N ASP A 20 6.35 6.78 1.78
CA ASP A 20 6.89 6.61 0.45
C ASP A 20 5.86 5.94 -0.46
N ALA A 21 5.74 6.43 -1.68
CA ALA A 21 4.77 5.90 -2.64
C ALA A 21 5.02 4.45 -3.03
N HIS A 22 6.29 4.02 -2.93
CA HIS A 22 6.70 2.66 -3.22
C HIS A 22 6.07 1.65 -2.27
N ASP A 23 5.86 2.01 -0.99
CA ASP A 23 5.25 1.12 -0.01
C ASP A 23 3.77 0.82 -0.36
N PHE A 24 3.06 1.79 -0.91
CA PHE A 24 1.69 1.57 -1.43
C PHE A 24 1.68 0.66 -2.66
N ALA A 25 2.66 0.79 -3.56
CA ALA A 25 2.74 -0.06 -4.75
C ALA A 25 3.05 -1.53 -4.40
N TRP A 26 3.93 -1.77 -3.41
CA TRP A 26 4.25 -3.12 -2.92
C TRP A 26 3.10 -3.76 -2.14
N LEU A 27 2.38 -2.98 -1.32
CA LEU A 27 1.19 -3.50 -0.64
C LEU A 27 0.09 -3.91 -1.64
N ALA A 28 -0.11 -3.13 -2.71
CA ALA A 28 -1.07 -3.47 -3.76
C ALA A 28 -0.69 -4.76 -4.51
N ASP A 29 0.60 -4.96 -4.85
CA ASP A 29 1.07 -6.19 -5.51
C ASP A 29 0.90 -7.43 -4.61
N ALA A 30 1.11 -7.27 -3.30
CA ALA A 30 0.90 -8.33 -2.32
C ALA A 30 -0.58 -8.70 -2.14
N LEU A 31 -1.49 -7.72 -2.24
CA LEU A 31 -2.94 -7.94 -2.21
C LEU A 31 -3.46 -8.56 -3.51
N ASP A 32 -2.90 -8.18 -4.65
CA ASP A 32 -3.21 -8.74 -5.96
C ASP A 32 -2.91 -10.25 -6.00
N LYS A 33 -1.74 -10.66 -5.49
CA LYS A 33 -1.35 -12.06 -5.31
C LYS A 33 -2.24 -12.85 -4.35
N GLN A 34 -3.04 -12.18 -3.54
CA GLN A 34 -4.03 -12.80 -2.64
C GLN A 34 -5.44 -12.81 -3.22
N HIS A 35 -5.61 -12.53 -4.52
CA HIS A 35 -6.91 -12.38 -5.19
C HIS A 35 -7.77 -11.22 -4.63
N LYS A 36 -7.18 -10.31 -3.86
CA LYS A 36 -7.84 -9.13 -3.30
C LYS A 36 -7.61 -7.90 -4.18
N VAL A 37 -7.99 -8.02 -5.45
CA VAL A 37 -7.82 -6.99 -6.49
C VAL A 37 -8.52 -5.66 -6.14
N GLU A 38 -9.65 -5.70 -5.44
CA GLU A 38 -10.36 -4.48 -5.01
C GLU A 38 -9.58 -3.71 -3.92
N GLU A 39 -9.08 -4.42 -2.89
CA GLU A 39 -8.23 -3.80 -1.85
C GLU A 39 -6.92 -3.28 -2.47
N ALA A 40 -6.31 -4.03 -3.40
CA ALA A 40 -5.11 -3.59 -4.12
C ALA A 40 -5.34 -2.27 -4.88
N ALA A 41 -6.48 -2.15 -5.57
CA ALA A 41 -6.84 -0.94 -6.30
C ALA A 41 -7.03 0.27 -5.38
N GLN A 42 -7.70 0.08 -4.22
CA GLN A 42 -7.87 1.14 -3.22
C GLN A 42 -6.53 1.60 -2.63
N ILE A 43 -5.63 0.67 -2.30
CA ILE A 43 -4.29 0.99 -1.79
C ILE A 43 -3.47 1.77 -2.82
N ARG A 44 -3.52 1.38 -4.10
CA ARG A 44 -2.87 2.12 -5.20
C ARG A 44 -3.43 3.53 -5.35
N GLN A 45 -4.77 3.67 -5.32
CA GLN A 45 -5.40 4.99 -5.35
C GLN A 45 -4.96 5.85 -4.17
N HIS A 46 -4.92 5.29 -2.96
CA HIS A 46 -4.48 6.02 -1.77
C HIS A 46 -3.02 6.48 -1.87
N GLY A 47 -2.12 5.61 -2.33
CA GLY A 47 -0.71 5.96 -2.50
C GLY A 47 -0.49 7.03 -3.57
N LEU A 48 -1.23 6.92 -4.69
CA LEU A 48 -1.20 7.92 -5.76
C LEU A 48 -1.71 9.28 -5.27
N LEU A 49 -2.81 9.28 -4.51
CA LEU A 49 -3.42 10.50 -3.98
C LEU A 49 -2.55 11.13 -2.87
N PHE A 50 -1.82 10.31 -2.10
CA PHE A 50 -0.84 10.77 -1.14
C PHE A 50 0.32 11.49 -1.83
N LEU A 51 0.91 10.90 -2.88
CA LEU A 51 1.93 11.55 -3.72
C LEU A 51 1.44 12.89 -4.28
N LEU A 52 0.28 12.88 -4.93
CA LEU A 52 -0.31 14.06 -5.55
C LEU A 52 -0.56 15.19 -4.54
N LYS A 53 -0.88 14.87 -3.29
CA LYS A 53 -1.06 15.87 -2.23
C LYS A 53 0.25 16.37 -1.63
N HIS A 54 1.31 15.58 -1.71
CA HIS A 54 2.62 15.91 -1.14
C HIS A 54 3.53 16.66 -2.12
N GLU A 55 3.14 16.75 -3.40
CA GLU A 55 3.82 17.50 -4.46
C GLU A 55 3.34 18.97 -4.60
N ASN A 56 2.65 19.55 -3.63
CA ASN A 56 2.13 20.93 -3.70
C ASN A 56 2.57 21.82 -2.54
#